data_AF-Q840L7-F1
#
_entry.id   AF-Q840L7-F1
#
_cell.length_a   1.000
_cell.length_b   1.000
_cell.length_c   1.000
_cell.angle_alpha   90.00
_cell.angle_beta   90.00
_cell.angle_gamma   90.00
#
_symmetry.space_group_name_H-M   'P 1'
#
loop_
_entity.id
_entity.type
_entity.pdbx_description
1 polymer ?
#
loop_
_entity_poly.entity_id
_entity_poly.type
_entity_poly.pdbx_seq_one_letter_code
_entity_poly.pdbx_strand_id
1 'polypeptide(L)' 'LARVGRYKVNKKLGLNAGQPITSSTLTEEDVVATIEYLVRLHEGQTAMTAPGGVEVPVETDD' A
#
# COMPACT_ATOMS: atom_id res chain seq x y z
N LEU A 1 -4.10 7.99 -11.10
CA LEU A 1 -2.98 7.04 -11.15
C LEU A 1 -2.87 6.43 -12.54
N ALA A 2 -1.75 6.63 -13.23
CA ALA A 2 -1.41 5.84 -14.40
C ALA A 2 -1.07 4.39 -13.96
N ARG A 3 -0.99 3.46 -14.92
CA ARG A 3 -0.72 2.03 -14.68
C ARG A 3 0.47 1.78 -13.73
N VAL A 4 1.59 2.46 -13.96
CA VAL A 4 2.80 2.33 -13.13
C VAL A 4 2.57 2.88 -11.72
N GLY A 5 1.85 3.99 -11.58
CA GLY A 5 1.53 4.57 -10.28
C GLY A 5 0.69 3.63 -9.42
N ARG A 6 -0.38 3.05 -10.00
CA ARG A 6 -1.21 2.07 -9.29
C ARG A 6 -0.44 0.80 -8.95
N TYR A 7 0.42 0.33 -9.84
CA TYR A 7 1.31 -0.81 -9.56
C TYR A 7 2.21 -0.56 -8.35
N LYS A 8 2.83 0.62 -8.26
CA LYS A 8 3.69 0.99 -7.12
C LYS A 8 2.90 1.02 -5.80
N VAL A 9 1.72 1.63 -5.79
CA VAL A 9 0.84 1.67 -4.60
C VAL A 9 0.46 0.26 -4.17
N ASN A 10 -0.05 -0.57 -5.10
CA ASN A 10 -0.41 -1.95 -4.82
C ASN A 10 0.77 -2.75 -4.25
N LYS A 11 1.97 -2.58 -4.82
CA LYS A 11 3.18 -3.29 -4.35
C LYS A 11 3.61 -2.83 -2.96
N LYS A 12 3.65 -1.52 -2.70
CA LYS A 12 4.13 -0.96 -1.42
C LYS A 12 3.18 -1.27 -0.26
N LEU A 13 1.87 -1.26 -0.52
CA LEU A 13 0.84 -1.44 0.50
C LEU A 13 0.27 -2.86 0.55
N GLY A 14 0.75 -3.78 -0.29
CA GLY A 14 0.26 -5.17 -0.34
C GLY A 14 -1.19 -5.30 -0.84
N LEU A 15 -1.69 -4.31 -1.57
CA LEU A 15 -3.07 -4.26 -2.03
C LEU A 15 -3.25 -4.97 -3.39
N ASN A 16 -4.38 -5.64 -3.56
CA ASN A 16 -4.84 -6.12 -4.87
C ASN A 16 -3.80 -6.98 -5.62
N ALA A 17 -2.99 -7.77 -4.89
CA ALA A 17 -1.97 -8.63 -5.49
C ALA A 17 -2.59 -9.63 -6.48
N GLY A 18 -2.06 -9.67 -7.70
CA GLY A 18 -2.55 -10.56 -8.76
C GLY A 18 -3.86 -10.13 -9.42
N GLN A 19 -4.48 -9.03 -9.00
CA GLN A 19 -5.66 -8.46 -9.64
C GLN A 19 -5.27 -7.54 -10.81
N PRO A 20 -6.04 -7.51 -11.91
CA PRO A 20 -5.82 -6.54 -12.98
C PRO A 20 -5.90 -5.10 -12.47
N ILE A 21 -4.99 -4.25 -12.94
CA ILE A 21 -5.06 -2.81 -12.66
C ILE A 21 -6.19 -2.21 -13.49
N THR A 22 -7.32 -1.95 -12.85
CA THR A 22 -8.54 -1.40 -13.49
C THR A 22 -8.81 0.04 -13.09
N SER A 23 -8.44 0.45 -11.87
CA SER A 23 -8.68 1.80 -11.37
C SER A 23 -7.58 2.78 -11.76
N SER A 24 -7.99 3.94 -12.26
CA SER A 24 -7.12 5.10 -12.51
C SER A 24 -7.24 6.18 -11.43
N THR A 25 -8.02 5.96 -10.37
CA THR A 25 -8.17 6.91 -9.25
C THR A 25 -7.76 6.24 -7.93
N LEU A 26 -7.52 7.06 -6.90
CA LEU A 26 -7.36 6.54 -5.54
C LEU A 26 -8.70 5.98 -5.07
N THR A 27 -8.65 4.83 -4.42
CA THR A 27 -9.78 4.25 -3.69
C THR A 27 -9.66 4.59 -2.21
N GLU A 28 -10.76 4.42 -1.47
CA GLU A 28 -10.75 4.57 -0.01
C GLU A 28 -9.73 3.62 0.65
N GLU A 29 -9.65 2.37 0.17
CA GLU A 29 -8.66 1.38 0.63
C GLU A 29 -7.22 1.89 0.50
N ASP A 30 -6.87 2.56 -0.62
CA ASP A 30 -5.53 3.11 -0.80
C ASP A 30 -5.22 4.16 0.26
N VAL A 31 -6.19 5.03 0.57
CA VAL A 31 -6.02 6.14 1.52
C VAL A 31 -5.87 5.60 2.94
N VAL A 32 -6.74 4.67 3.34
CA VAL A 32 -6.69 4.06 4.66
C VAL A 32 -5.36 3.33 4.86
N ALA A 33 -4.97 2.46 3.91
CA ALA A 33 -3.71 1.72 4.01
C ALA A 33 -2.48 2.63 4.00
N THR A 34 -2.52 3.75 3.25
CA THR A 34 -1.43 4.74 3.25
C THR A 34 -1.30 5.44 4.60
N ILE A 35 -2.41 5.89 5.20
CA ILE A 35 -2.38 6.55 6.52
C ILE A 35 -1.87 5.57 7.57
N GLU A 36 -2.36 4.33 7.55
CA GLU A 36 -1.94 3.28 8.47
C GLU A 36 -0.43 3.00 8.35
N TYR A 37 0.08 2.92 7.11
CA TYR A 37 1.51 2.78 6.82
C TYR A 37 2.33 3.92 7.42
N LEU A 38 1.90 5.17 7.22
CA LEU A 38 2.63 6.35 7.73
C LEU A 38 2.64 6.42 9.25
N VAL A 39 1.53 6.06 9.91
CA VAL A 39 1.46 6.00 11.38
C VAL A 39 2.42 4.94 11.92
N ARG A 40 2.43 3.74 11.32
CA ARG A 40 3.38 2.68 11.71
C ARG A 40 4.83 3.07 11.50
N LEU A 41 5.14 3.71 10.36
CA LEU A 41 6.47 4.23 10.08
C LEU A 41 6.88 5.26 11.14
N HIS A 42 5.96 6.15 11.53
CA HIS A 42 6.19 7.13 12.58
C HIS A 42 6.45 6.50 13.95
N GLU A 43 5.79 5.39 14.26
CA GLU A 43 6.01 4.61 15.49
C GLU A 43 7.28 3.73 15.44
N GLY A 44 7.99 3.68 14.31
CA GLY A 44 9.17 2.85 14.13
C GLY A 44 8.86 1.35 13.93
N GLN A 45 7.62 1.00 13.60
CA GLN A 45 7.28 -0.37 13.21
C GLN A 45 7.89 -0.68 11.83
N THR A 46 8.34 -1.91 11.64
CA THR A 46 9.05 -2.34 10.42
C THR A 46 8.23 -3.23 9.50
N ALA A 47 7.01 -3.60 9.91
CA ALA A 47 6.11 -4.44 9.14
C ALA A 47 4.65 -4.09 9.43
N MET A 48 3.77 -4.41 8.49
CA MET A 48 2.33 -4.33 8.66
C MET A 48 1.60 -5.42 7.90
N THR A 49 0.42 -5.79 8.38
CA THR A 49 -0.49 -6.68 7.66
C THR A 49 -1.46 -5.85 6.84
N ALA A 50 -1.39 -5.96 5.51
CA ALA A 50 -2.32 -5.32 4.59
C ALA A 50 -3.74 -5.92 4.72
N PRO A 51 -4.79 -5.22 4.26
CA PRO A 51 -6.19 -5.69 4.31
C PRO A 51 -6.43 -7.12 3.76
N GLY A 52 -5.58 -7.58 2.83
CA GLY A 52 -5.61 -8.94 2.28
C GLY A 52 -4.89 -10.01 3.10
N GLY A 53 -4.42 -9.71 4.30
CA GLY A 53 -3.64 -10.61 5.15
C GLY A 53 -2.17 -10.77 4.75
N VAL A 54 -1.70 -9.96 3.79
CA VAL A 54 -0.32 -9.99 3.30
C VAL A 54 0.56 -9.13 4.19
N GLU A 55 1.65 -9.68 4.70
CA GLU A 55 2.66 -8.89 5.43
C GLU A 55 3.53 -8.11 4.44
N VAL A 56 3.69 -6.80 4.70
CA VAL A 56 4.52 -5.90 3.91
C VAL A 56 5.48 -5.11 4.81
N PRO A 57 6.71 -4.83 4.34
CA PRO A 57 7.66 -4.02 5.11
C PRO A 57 7.19 -2.57 5.22
N VAL A 58 7.49 -1.95 6.37
CA VAL A 58 7.27 -0.53 6.63
C VAL A 58 8.63 0.16 6.78
N GLU A 59 8.99 0.92 5.75
CA GLU A 59 10.30 1.57 5.60
C GLU A 59 10.21 2.86 4.77
N THR A 60 11.15 3.77 4.95
CA THR A 60 11.30 4.92 4.05
C THR A 60 11.73 4.45 2.66
N ASP A 61 11.25 5.12 1.61
CA ASP A 61 11.81 4.93 0.27
C ASP A 61 13.13 5.70 0.14
N ASP A 62 14.09 5.14 -0.58
CA ASP A 62 15.38 5.77 -0.93
C ASP A 62 15.24 6.87 -2.00
#